data_AF-A0A941PHP5-F1
#
_entry.id   AF-A0A941PHP5-F1
#
_cell.length_a   1.000
_cell.length_b   1.000
_cell.length_c   1.000
_cell.angle_alpha   90.00
_cell.angle_beta   90.00
_cell.angle_gamma   90.00
#
_symmetry.space_group_name_H-M   'P 1'
#
loop_
_entity.id
_entity.type
_entity.pdbx_description
1 polymer ?
#
loop_
_entity_poly.entity_id
_entity_poly.type
_entity_poly.pdbx_seq_one_letter_code
_entity_poly.pdbx_strand_id
1 'polypeptide(L)'
;MSYNKEQIVVLSIFPLSFELKEQLTLQLAQSPIFLLVSELLDRSPLTVWHNLRKITAKKLILAVPHPNIRLYLPLLKILSLPIKAQTIWSLEADGSLLIHSKISVFCAMPMLTLQTLLFFGSYLKSRTEIAGLIKTKPMNFSLNSSNSILYMDAT
;
A
#
# COMPACT_ATOMS: atom_id res chain seq x y z
N MET A 1 28.21 1.84 -3.50
CA MET A 1 27.57 2.57 -4.61
C MET A 1 27.30 3.99 -4.16
N SER A 2 28.04 4.95 -4.71
CA SER A 2 27.89 6.38 -4.41
C SER A 2 26.83 6.95 -5.37
N TYR A 3 25.66 7.34 -4.85
CA TYR A 3 24.57 7.88 -5.67
C TYR A 3 24.84 9.36 -5.97
N ASN A 4 24.81 9.74 -7.25
CA ASN A 4 25.17 11.06 -7.74
C ASN A 4 23.99 12.03 -7.61
N LYS A 5 24.24 13.32 -7.31
CA LYS A 5 23.20 14.32 -6.98
C LYS A 5 22.17 14.61 -8.09
N GLU A 6 22.41 14.13 -9.31
CA GLU A 6 21.60 14.43 -10.49
C GLU A 6 20.61 13.31 -10.86
N GLN A 7 20.47 12.28 -10.03
CA GLN A 7 19.69 11.10 -10.38
C GLN A 7 18.19 11.30 -10.16
N ILE A 8 17.39 10.80 -11.10
CA ILE A 8 15.94 10.64 -10.97
C ILE A 8 15.68 9.22 -10.49
N VAL A 9 14.89 9.08 -9.44
CA VAL A 9 14.55 7.78 -8.85
C VAL A 9 13.06 7.55 -9.00
N VAL A 10 12.67 6.39 -9.51
CA VAL A 10 11.27 5.96 -9.60
C VAL A 10 11.07 4.85 -8.60
N LEU A 11 10.25 5.08 -7.58
CA LEU A 11 9.89 4.09 -6.57
C LEU A 11 8.52 3.51 -6.92
N SER A 12 8.44 2.21 -7.12
CA SER A 12 7.23 1.51 -7.56
C SER A 12 6.95 0.28 -6.70
N ILE A 13 5.68 0.02 -6.39
CA ILE A 13 5.29 -1.20 -5.67
C ILE A 13 5.18 -2.38 -6.64
N PHE A 14 4.69 -2.12 -7.84
CA PHE A 14 4.49 -3.12 -8.89
C PHE A 14 5.51 -2.95 -10.01
N PRO A 15 5.90 -4.03 -10.70
CA PRO A 15 6.78 -3.93 -11.85
C PRO A 15 6.11 -3.05 -12.91
N LEU A 16 6.78 -1.96 -13.27
CA LEU A 16 6.31 -1.06 -14.33
C LEU A 16 6.42 -1.78 -15.68
N SER A 17 5.40 -1.65 -16.51
CA SER A 17 5.42 -2.15 -17.89
C SER A 17 6.55 -1.45 -18.68
N PHE A 18 7.06 -2.13 -19.70
CA PHE A 18 8.13 -1.60 -20.54
C PHE A 18 7.73 -0.25 -21.17
N GLU A 19 6.49 -0.15 -21.65
CA GLU A 19 5.94 1.07 -22.25
C GLU A 19 5.92 2.26 -21.28
N LEU A 20 5.51 2.05 -20.02
CA LEU A 20 5.52 3.10 -19.00
C LEU A 20 6.94 3.53 -18.64
N LYS A 21 7.90 2.59 -18.63
CA LYS A 21 9.31 2.91 -18.42
C LYS A 21 9.84 3.78 -19.55
N GLU A 22 9.57 3.42 -20.81
CA GLU A 22 9.98 4.23 -21.97
C GLU A 22 9.34 5.62 -21.95
N GLN A 23 8.03 5.72 -21.71
CA GLN A 23 7.34 7.00 -21.60
C GLN A 23 7.94 7.90 -20.51
N LEU A 24 8.22 7.35 -19.33
CA LEU A 24 8.90 8.09 -18.27
C LEU A 24 10.30 8.52 -18.69
N THR A 25 11.05 7.65 -19.36
CA THR A 25 12.42 7.95 -19.82
C THR A 25 12.41 9.10 -20.83
N LEU A 26 11.44 9.10 -21.75
CA LEU A 26 11.23 10.16 -22.73
C LEU A 26 10.77 11.48 -22.08
N GLN A 27 9.81 11.43 -21.14
CA GLN A 27 9.32 12.62 -20.45
C GLN A 27 10.36 13.27 -19.53
N LEU A 28 11.25 12.46 -18.95
CA LEU A 28 12.24 12.93 -17.98
C LEU A 28 13.58 13.30 -18.62
N ALA A 29 13.77 12.99 -19.92
CA ALA A 29 14.98 13.24 -20.71
C ALA A 29 16.29 12.77 -20.03
N GLN A 30 16.18 11.83 -19.08
CA GLN A 30 17.26 11.28 -18.28
C GLN A 30 16.89 9.83 -17.93
N SER A 31 17.87 8.94 -17.83
CA SER A 31 17.65 7.54 -17.43
C SER A 31 17.29 7.45 -15.94
N PRO A 32 16.02 7.15 -15.58
CA PRO A 32 15.63 7.05 -14.19
C PRO A 32 16.08 5.72 -13.59
N ILE A 33 16.45 5.73 -12.31
CA ILE A 33 16.72 4.51 -11.55
C ILE A 33 15.38 3.98 -11.05
N PHE A 34 14.96 2.85 -11.59
CA PHE A 34 13.75 2.16 -11.14
C PHE A 34 14.06 1.32 -9.91
N LEU A 35 13.36 1.58 -8.81
CA LEU A 35 13.41 0.82 -7.58
C LEU A 35 12.06 0.17 -7.35
N LEU A 36 12.08 -1.15 -7.19
CA LEU A 36 10.91 -1.93 -6.87
C LEU A 36 10.85 -2.12 -5.34
N VAL A 37 9.69 -1.87 -4.75
CA VAL A 37 9.51 -2.02 -3.29
C VAL A 37 9.64 -3.49 -2.88
N SER A 38 9.22 -4.45 -3.70
CA SER A 38 9.40 -5.87 -3.37
C SER A 38 10.88 -6.27 -3.26
N GLU A 39 11.77 -5.73 -4.10
CA GLU A 39 13.23 -5.94 -3.98
C GLU A 39 13.81 -5.37 -2.68
N LEU A 40 13.14 -4.38 -2.10
CA LEU A 40 13.49 -3.82 -0.80
C LEU A 40 12.94 -4.67 0.35
N LEU A 41 11.73 -5.22 0.21
CA LEU A 41 11.02 -5.98 1.25
C LEU A 41 11.65 -7.33 1.59
N ASP A 42 12.49 -7.90 0.73
CA ASP A 42 13.28 -9.10 1.03
C ASP A 42 14.32 -8.90 2.15
N ARG A 43 14.45 -7.66 2.66
CA ARG A 43 15.41 -7.29 3.70
C ARG A 43 14.70 -6.79 4.96
N SER A 44 15.42 -6.82 6.08
CA SER A 44 14.89 -6.30 7.34
C SER A 44 14.47 -4.82 7.20
N PRO A 45 13.38 -4.37 7.86
CA PRO A 45 12.88 -3.00 7.75
C PRO A 45 13.93 -1.93 8.09
N LEU A 46 14.80 -2.22 9.04
CA LEU A 46 15.91 -1.34 9.45
C LEU A 46 16.97 -1.22 8.35
N THR A 47 17.29 -2.32 7.68
CA THR A 47 18.22 -2.34 6.55
C THR A 47 17.65 -1.54 5.37
N VAL A 48 16.35 -1.72 5.08
CA VAL A 48 15.65 -0.94 4.04
C VAL A 48 15.72 0.54 4.35
N TRP A 49 15.36 0.93 5.58
CA TRP A 49 15.42 2.33 6.01
C TRP A 49 16.82 2.93 5.86
N HIS A 50 17.85 2.19 6.29
CA HIS A 50 19.23 2.63 6.18
C HIS A 50 19.70 2.77 4.72
N ASN A 51 19.30 1.84 3.85
CA ASN A 51 19.63 1.89 2.41
C ASN A 51 18.92 3.03 1.71
N LEU A 52 17.63 3.23 1.96
CA LEU A 52 16.85 4.34 1.41
C LEU A 52 17.41 5.70 1.84
N ARG A 53 17.93 5.80 3.07
CA ARG A 53 18.55 7.03 3.58
C ARG A 53 19.84 7.42 2.85
N LYS A 54 20.51 6.47 2.19
CA LYS A 54 21.70 6.72 1.36
C LYS A 54 21.35 7.25 -0.03
N ILE A 55 20.08 7.16 -0.45
CA ILE A 55 19.65 7.59 -1.77
C ILE A 55 19.44 9.10 -1.75
N THR A 56 20.16 9.80 -2.63
CA THR A 56 19.96 11.21 -2.93
C THR A 56 19.42 11.35 -4.34
N ALA A 57 18.26 11.97 -4.51
CA ALA A 57 17.62 12.13 -5.80
C ALA A 57 17.24 13.60 -6.05
N LYS A 58 17.37 14.06 -7.29
CA LYS A 58 16.86 15.37 -7.70
C LYS A 58 15.33 15.32 -7.79
N LYS A 59 14.82 14.28 -8.42
CA LYS A 59 13.38 13.99 -8.53
C LYS A 59 13.13 12.57 -8.05
N LEU A 60 12.14 12.41 -7.19
CA LEU A 60 11.62 11.11 -6.77
C LEU A 60 10.21 10.96 -7.32
N ILE A 61 9.96 9.89 -8.05
CA ILE A 61 8.65 9.61 -8.66
C ILE A 61 8.07 8.38 -7.98
N LEU A 62 6.90 8.53 -7.38
CA LEU A 62 6.14 7.45 -6.76
C LEU A 62 5.19 6.88 -7.80
N ALA A 63 5.53 5.73 -8.35
CA ALA A 63 4.75 5.12 -9.41
C ALA A 63 3.80 4.05 -8.85
N VAL A 64 2.50 4.29 -9.03
CA VAL A 64 1.43 3.35 -8.69
C VAL A 64 0.54 3.15 -9.92
N PRO A 65 0.96 2.29 -10.87
CA PRO A 65 0.16 1.95 -12.04
C PRO A 65 -0.96 0.97 -11.66
N HIS A 66 -1.79 1.34 -10.69
CA HIS A 66 -2.85 0.47 -10.17
C HIS A 66 -4.10 1.29 -9.82
N PRO A 67 -5.33 0.80 -10.12
CA PRO A 67 -6.57 1.53 -9.84
C PRO A 67 -6.74 1.87 -8.35
N ASN A 68 -6.24 1.02 -7.47
CA ASN A 68 -6.22 1.25 -6.02
C ASN A 68 -5.07 2.18 -5.56
N ILE A 69 -4.78 3.25 -6.30
CA ILE A 69 -3.70 4.19 -5.99
C ILE A 69 -3.78 4.75 -4.57
N ARG A 70 -5.00 4.95 -4.05
CA ARG A 70 -5.26 5.50 -2.71
C ARG A 70 -4.71 4.63 -1.58
N LEU A 71 -4.58 3.32 -1.78
CA LEU A 71 -4.06 2.40 -0.76
C LEU A 71 -2.53 2.35 -0.77
N TYR A 72 -1.95 2.42 -1.96
CA TYR A 72 -0.53 2.18 -2.18
C TYR A 72 0.32 3.45 -2.16
N LEU A 73 -0.25 4.59 -2.55
CA LEU A 73 0.42 5.89 -2.53
C LEU A 73 0.88 6.30 -1.11
N PRO A 74 0.07 6.14 -0.04
CA PRO A 74 0.52 6.42 1.33
C PRO A 74 1.74 5.58 1.74
N LEU A 75 1.77 4.29 1.37
CA LEU A 75 2.90 3.41 1.65
C LEU A 75 4.18 3.88 0.95
N LEU A 76 4.07 4.24 -0.33
CA LEU A 76 5.19 4.80 -1.09
C LEU A 76 5.67 6.14 -0.54
N LYS A 77 4.74 7.00 -0.10
CA LYS A 77 5.09 8.25 0.59
C LYS A 77 5.92 7.98 1.85
N ILE A 78 5.54 6.98 2.64
CA ILE A 78 6.30 6.61 3.84
C ILE A 78 7.69 6.08 3.49
N LEU A 79 7.78 5.19 2.50
CA LEU A 79 9.07 4.67 2.02
C LEU A 79 9.94 5.76 1.40
N SER A 80 9.35 6.86 0.91
CA SER A 80 10.09 8.00 0.40
C SER A 80 10.65 8.94 1.47
N LEU A 81 10.15 8.90 2.71
CA LEU A 81 10.63 9.77 3.81
C LEU A 81 12.14 9.69 4.05
N PRO A 82 12.77 8.50 4.12
CA PRO A 82 14.21 8.43 4.29
C PRO A 82 15.00 8.93 3.07
N ILE A 83 14.40 8.97 1.87
CA ILE A 83 15.07 9.37 0.63
C ILE A 83 15.26 10.89 0.60
N LYS A 84 16.49 11.35 0.39
CA LYS A 84 16.79 12.78 0.25
C LYS A 84 16.46 13.25 -1.17
N ALA A 85 15.18 13.53 -1.40
CA ALA A 85 14.66 14.07 -2.66
C ALA A 85 14.47 15.60 -2.62
N GLN A 86 14.79 16.31 -3.71
CA GLN A 86 14.43 17.74 -3.82
C GLN A 86 12.94 17.91 -4.11
N THR A 87 12.41 17.12 -5.05
CA THR A 87 10.99 17.12 -5.44
C THR A 87 10.45 15.70 -5.48
N ILE A 88 9.18 15.54 -5.09
CA ILE A 88 8.49 14.24 -5.05
C ILE A 88 7.25 14.34 -5.92
N TRP A 89 7.18 13.51 -6.95
CA TRP A 89 6.06 13.43 -7.89
C TRP A 89 5.36 12.08 -7.68
N SER A 90 4.08 11.96 -7.99
CA SER A 90 3.40 10.68 -8.13
C SER A 90 2.99 10.48 -9.57
N LEU A 91 3.22 9.29 -10.08
CA LEU A 91 2.66 8.84 -11.34
C LEU A 91 1.35 8.12 -11.03
N GLU A 92 0.25 8.68 -11.50
CA GLU A 92 -1.08 8.07 -11.41
C GLU A 92 -1.33 7.05 -12.53
N ALA A 93 -2.41 6.27 -12.41
CA ALA A 93 -2.73 5.19 -13.34
C ALA A 93 -3.07 5.66 -14.77
N ASP A 94 -3.40 6.94 -14.92
CA ASP A 94 -3.62 7.62 -16.21
C ASP A 94 -2.32 8.14 -16.85
N GLY A 95 -1.17 7.93 -16.20
CA GLY A 95 0.12 8.45 -16.66
C GLY A 95 0.36 9.92 -16.31
N SER A 96 -0.54 10.55 -15.55
CA SER A 96 -0.35 11.92 -15.10
C SER A 96 0.67 12.02 -13.96
N LEU A 97 1.46 13.09 -13.97
CA LEU A 97 2.48 13.38 -12.97
C LEU A 97 1.99 14.49 -12.04
N LEU A 98 1.66 14.14 -10.80
CA LEU A 98 1.24 15.10 -9.79
C LEU A 98 2.40 15.44 -8.86
N ILE A 99 2.61 16.73 -8.64
CA ILE A 99 3.65 17.23 -7.75
C ILE A 99 3.12 17.19 -6.31
N HIS A 100 3.81 16.46 -5.44
CA HIS A 100 3.48 16.42 -4.01
C HIS A 100 4.38 17.38 -3.23
N SER A 101 3.77 18.19 -2.37
CA SER A 101 4.52 18.93 -1.34
C SER A 101 5.08 17.95 -0.31
N LYS A 102 6.29 18.20 0.20
CA LYS A 102 6.94 17.38 1.24
C LYS A 102 6.10 17.20 2.50
N ILE A 103 5.23 18.17 2.79
CA ILE A 103 4.28 18.12 3.91
C ILE A 103 3.28 16.97 3.72
N SER A 104 2.79 16.77 2.50
CA SER A 104 1.84 15.68 2.19
C SER A 104 2.46 14.28 2.33
N VAL A 105 3.79 14.19 2.28
CA VAL A 105 4.55 12.95 2.49
C VAL A 105 4.71 12.70 3.98
N PHE A 106 4.96 13.73 4.78
CA PHE A 106 5.05 13.63 6.24
C PHE A 106 3.69 13.29 6.88
N CYS A 107 2.60 13.89 6.40
CA CYS A 107 1.26 13.59 6.89
C CYS A 107 0.76 12.17 6.53
N ALA A 108 1.47 11.44 5.65
CA ALA A 108 1.09 10.07 5.29
C ALA A 108 1.28 9.08 6.46
N MET A 109 2.27 9.31 7.34
CA MET A 109 2.53 8.47 8.52
C MET A 109 1.35 8.45 9.50
N PRO A 110 0.89 9.59 10.06
CA PRO A 110 -0.23 9.60 11.00
C PRO A 110 -1.53 9.07 10.36
N MET A 111 -1.75 9.36 9.07
CA MET A 111 -2.90 8.87 8.31
C MET A 111 -2.92 7.34 8.23
N LEU A 112 -1.76 6.72 7.94
CA LEU A 112 -1.64 5.27 7.85
C LEU A 112 -1.78 4.62 9.22
N THR A 113 -1.21 5.21 10.28
CA THR A 113 -1.40 4.71 11.64
C THR A 113 -2.86 4.76 12.09
N LEU A 114 -3.58 5.83 11.74
CA LEU A 114 -5.00 5.97 12.06
C LEU A 114 -5.83 4.92 11.32
N GLN A 115 -5.58 4.73 10.02
CA GLN A 115 -6.26 3.69 9.22
C GLN A 115 -5.99 2.28 9.75
N THR A 116 -4.76 2.00 10.17
CA THR A 116 -4.39 0.70 10.75
C THR A 116 -5.13 0.45 12.07
N LEU A 117 -5.23 1.47 12.93
CA LEU A 117 -5.99 1.38 14.18
C LEU A 117 -7.48 1.16 13.94
N LEU A 118 -8.09 1.89 13.00
CA LEU A 118 -9.50 1.72 12.63
C LEU A 118 -9.77 0.32 12.08
N PHE A 119 -8.85 -0.21 11.25
CA PHE A 119 -8.95 -1.56 10.72
C PHE A 119 -8.87 -2.60 11.83
N PHE A 120 -7.93 -2.45 12.77
CA PHE A 120 -7.79 -3.35 13.91
C PHE A 120 -9.03 -3.34 14.82
N GLY A 121 -9.60 -2.16 15.07
CA GLY A 121 -10.86 -2.03 15.81
C GLY A 121 -12.02 -2.73 15.10
N SER A 122 -12.13 -2.55 13.78
CA SER A 122 -13.15 -3.23 12.95
C SER A 122 -12.97 -4.75 12.94
N TYR A 123 -11.72 -5.21 12.89
CA TYR A 123 -11.37 -6.63 12.97
C TYR A 123 -11.77 -7.23 14.32
N LEU A 124 -11.46 -6.57 15.43
CA LEU A 124 -11.87 -7.01 16.77
C LEU A 124 -13.39 -7.08 16.88
N LYS A 125 -14.11 -6.05 16.41
CA LYS A 125 -15.57 -6.02 16.42
C LYS A 125 -16.15 -7.19 15.61
N SER A 126 -15.65 -7.40 14.39
CA SER A 126 -16.08 -8.53 13.55
C SER A 126 -15.81 -9.87 14.23
N ARG A 127 -14.67 -10.01 14.89
CA ARG A 127 -14.32 -11.23 15.64
C ARG A 127 -15.27 -11.44 16.82
N THR A 128 -15.65 -10.39 17.54
CA THR A 128 -16.64 -10.49 18.63
C THR A 128 -18.04 -10.81 18.13
N GLU A 129 -18.45 -10.25 17.00
CA GLU A 129 -19.73 -10.56 16.37
C GLU A 129 -19.77 -12.01 15.88
N ILE A 130 -18.72 -12.48 15.20
CA ILE A 130 -18.58 -13.89 14.78
C ILE A 130 -18.56 -14.82 16.00
N ALA A 131 -17.82 -14.49 17.05
CA ALA A 131 -17.81 -15.28 18.27
C ALA A 131 -19.19 -15.28 18.97
N GLY A 132 -19.95 -14.18 18.88
CA GLY A 132 -21.33 -14.10 19.33
C GLY A 132 -22.26 -15.01 18.52
N LEU A 133 -22.16 -14.96 17.20
CA LEU A 133 -22.93 -15.80 16.26
C LEU A 133 -22.60 -17.30 16.40
N ILE A 134 -21.37 -17.65 16.75
CA ILE A 134 -20.98 -19.04 17.02
C ILE A 134 -21.50 -19.51 18.38
N LYS A 135 -21.67 -18.60 19.35
CA LYS A 135 -22.18 -18.90 20.70
C LYS A 135 -23.69 -18.92 20.80
N THR A 136 -24.41 -18.25 19.89
CA THR A 136 -25.85 -18.44 19.77
C THR A 136 -26.12 -19.90 19.41
N LYS A 137 -27.00 -20.56 20.19
CA LYS A 137 -27.30 -21.99 20.07
C LYS A 137 -27.48 -22.39 18.60
N PRO A 138 -26.90 -23.52 18.15
CA PRO A 138 -27.26 -24.08 16.86
C PRO A 138 -28.77 -24.31 16.84
N MET A 139 -29.44 -23.94 15.75
CA MET A 139 -30.87 -24.23 15.57
C MET A 139 -31.06 -25.74 15.72
N ASN A 140 -31.86 -26.15 16.70
CA ASN A 140 -32.19 -27.55 16.86
C ASN A 140 -33.20 -27.92 15.77
N PHE A 141 -32.77 -28.78 14.87
CA PHE A 141 -33.63 -29.36 13.86
C PHE A 141 -34.25 -30.62 14.44
N SER A 142 -35.57 -30.63 14.64
CA SER A 142 -36.29 -31.85 14.93
C SER A 142 -37.03 -32.31 13.67
N LEU A 143 -36.68 -33.50 13.20
CA LEU A 143 -37.40 -34.15 12.12
C LEU A 143 -38.51 -34.99 12.74
N ASN A 144 -39.77 -34.60 12.53
CA ASN A 144 -40.89 -35.44 12.98
C ASN A 144 -41.09 -36.56 11.96
N SER A 145 -40.71 -37.79 12.33
CA SER A 145 -40.79 -38.98 11.47
C SER A 145 -42.20 -39.31 10.99
N SER A 146 -43.22 -38.75 11.63
CA SER A 146 -44.64 -38.97 11.30
C SER A 146 -45.09 -38.20 10.05
N ASN A 147 -44.58 -36.98 9.86
CA ASN A 147 -45.02 -36.07 8.80
C ASN A 147 -43.90 -35.58 7.88
N SER A 148 -42.64 -35.98 8.12
CA SER A 148 -41.46 -35.54 7.35
C SER A 148 -41.32 -34.01 7.26
N ILE A 149 -41.95 -33.28 8.18
CA ILE A 149 -41.83 -31.82 8.31
C ILE A 149 -40.67 -31.53 9.26
N LEU A 150 -39.83 -30.59 8.84
CA LEU A 150 -38.63 -30.16 9.53
C LEU A 150 -38.98 -28.93 10.37
N TYR A 151 -38.95 -29.06 11.68
CA TYR A 151 -39.26 -27.96 12.60
C TYR A 151 -37.96 -27.27 13.01
N MET A 152 -37.92 -25.94 12.86
CA MET A 152 -36.86 -25.07 13.36
C MET A 152 -37.33 -24.44 14.67
N ASP A 153 -36.73 -24.82 15.80
CA ASP A 153 -36.96 -24.14 17.07
C ASP A 153 -35.83 -23.13 17.34
N ALA A 154 -36.21 -21.87 17.45
CA ALA A 154 -35.36 -20.80 17.96
C ALA A 154 -35.69 -20.59 19.45
N THR A 155 -35.05 -21.36 20.33
CA THR A 155 -35.11 -21.11 21.79
C THR A 155 -34.09 -20.09 22.23
#